data_AF-A0A5N6UR54-F1
#
_entry.id   AF-A0A5N6UR54-F1
#
_cell.length_a   1.000
_cell.length_b   1.000
_cell.length_c   1.000
_cell.angle_alpha   90.00
_cell.angle_beta   90.00
_cell.angle_gamma   90.00
#
_symmetry.space_group_name_H-M   'P 1'
#
loop_
_entity.id
_entity.type
_entity.pdbx_description
1 polymer ?
#
loop_
_entity_poly.entity_id
_entity_poly.type
_entity_poly.pdbx_seq_one_letter_code
_entity_poly.pdbx_strand_id
1 'polypeptide(L)'
;MTPLLRREQFMIDTEARALALLKQSGIPGIPQIFHYNSRGNLRDSAFLMRHYVIGATLHEMEPWLTPQNRKDIDRRLGVLAQKIGQHVSDSFGTLEQVASGAGRRSWREAFVILFESILRDSEDVFVNLPYAEIRHQLSRLSPALEEITSPQLVVIDFGHPTQVLVDPESKQLSGVVDLGRTLWGDIYMAEMFEEPSLSMLDGFGRSRMVGSEVERIRQLLYVLSSCKEFGICNADSLLTAFNRYACYRSVERVTVQYYRNRDMIAENDARRRLTTILNKMAAI
;
A
#
# COMPACT_ATOMS: atom_id res chain seq x y z
N MET A 1 -8.42 -26.40 -1.38
CA MET A 1 -7.41 -25.34 -1.58
C MET A 1 -8.08 -24.01 -1.29
N THR A 2 -7.45 -23.13 -0.52
CA THR A 2 -7.95 -21.76 -0.30
C THR A 2 -7.92 -21.01 -1.65
N PRO A 3 -9.04 -20.44 -2.13
CA PRO A 3 -9.04 -19.67 -3.36
C PRO A 3 -8.14 -18.44 -3.21
N LEU A 4 -7.41 -18.08 -4.27
CA LEU A 4 -6.51 -16.94 -4.30
C LEU A 4 -7.09 -15.83 -5.16
N LEU A 5 -6.91 -14.58 -4.75
CA LEU A 5 -7.16 -13.43 -5.61
C LEU A 5 -6.21 -13.47 -6.82
N ARG A 6 -6.59 -12.82 -7.93
CA ARG A 6 -5.75 -12.79 -9.15
C ARG A 6 -4.33 -12.31 -8.88
N ARG A 7 -4.18 -11.28 -8.06
CA ARG A 7 -2.86 -10.74 -7.69
C ARG A 7 -2.05 -11.68 -6.79
N GLU A 8 -2.71 -12.49 -5.98
CA GLU A 8 -2.06 -13.41 -5.04
C GLU A 8 -1.30 -14.54 -5.75
N GLN A 9 -1.65 -14.83 -7.00
CA GLN A 9 -1.01 -15.87 -7.81
C GLN A 9 0.49 -15.62 -8.04
N PHE A 10 0.92 -14.35 -7.97
CA PHE A 10 2.30 -13.93 -8.22
C PHE A 10 2.98 -13.32 -6.99
N MET A 11 2.43 -13.49 -5.78
CA MET A 11 2.98 -12.84 -4.58
C MET A 11 4.41 -13.30 -4.26
N ILE A 12 4.72 -14.59 -4.42
CA ILE A 12 6.07 -15.12 -4.15
C ILE A 12 7.09 -14.53 -5.14
N ASP A 13 6.77 -14.52 -6.44
CA ASP A 13 7.60 -13.89 -7.46
C ASP A 13 7.78 -12.39 -7.21
N THR A 14 6.71 -11.72 -6.76
CA THR A 14 6.73 -10.27 -6.46
C THR A 14 7.61 -9.99 -5.25
N GLU A 15 7.48 -10.74 -4.16
CA GLU A 15 8.31 -10.60 -2.95
C GLU A 15 9.78 -10.86 -3.29
N ALA A 16 10.08 -11.92 -4.04
CA ALA A 16 11.45 -12.24 -4.46
C ALA A 16 12.07 -11.10 -5.28
N ARG A 17 11.34 -10.52 -6.23
CA ARG A 17 11.81 -9.38 -7.03
C ARG A 17 12.00 -8.13 -6.17
N ALA A 18 11.06 -7.84 -5.26
CA ALA A 18 11.16 -6.70 -4.36
C ALA A 18 12.39 -6.79 -3.45
N LEU A 19 12.61 -7.94 -2.81
CA LEU A 19 13.78 -8.16 -1.96
C LEU A 19 15.10 -8.10 -2.76
N ALA A 20 15.12 -8.60 -4.00
CA ALA A 20 16.30 -8.53 -4.87
C ALA A 20 16.64 -7.07 -5.25
N LEU A 21 15.64 -6.24 -5.53
CA LEU A 21 15.81 -4.80 -5.77
C LEU A 21 16.35 -4.09 -4.52
N LEU A 22 15.71 -4.31 -3.38
CA LEU A 22 16.06 -3.61 -2.13
C LEU A 22 17.41 -4.05 -1.54
N LYS A 23 17.88 -5.25 -1.87
CA LYS A 23 19.22 -5.74 -1.47
C LYS A 23 20.33 -4.79 -1.95
N GLN A 24 20.18 -4.19 -3.13
CA GLN A 24 21.18 -3.28 -3.70
C GLN A 24 21.37 -2.00 -2.88
N SER A 25 20.32 -1.59 -2.17
CA SER A 25 20.27 -0.33 -1.42
C SER A 25 20.63 -0.48 0.06
N GLY A 26 20.92 -1.70 0.53
CA GLY A 26 21.38 -1.95 1.90
C GLY A 26 20.43 -1.43 2.98
N ILE A 27 19.11 -1.41 2.70
CA ILE A 27 18.12 -0.87 3.62
C ILE A 27 18.03 -1.80 4.85
N PRO A 28 18.31 -1.30 6.08
CA PRO A 28 18.25 -2.14 7.28
C PRO A 28 16.80 -2.57 7.55
N GLY A 29 16.65 -3.80 8.02
CA GLY A 29 15.32 -4.36 8.35
C GLY A 29 14.56 -4.97 7.17
N ILE A 30 15.16 -5.02 5.97
CA ILE A 30 14.64 -5.80 4.85
C ILE A 30 15.30 -7.19 4.83
N PRO A 31 14.54 -8.30 4.82
CA PRO A 31 15.10 -9.65 4.76
C PRO A 31 15.98 -9.88 3.53
N GLN A 32 17.07 -10.62 3.65
CA GLN A 32 17.86 -11.04 2.48
C GLN A 32 17.38 -12.38 1.94
N ILE A 33 17.31 -12.52 0.61
CA ILE A 33 17.00 -13.78 -0.06
C ILE A 33 18.19 -14.74 0.07
N PHE A 34 17.90 -15.98 0.46
CA PHE A 34 18.83 -17.09 0.39
C PHE A 34 18.63 -17.91 -0.89
N HIS A 35 17.38 -18.29 -1.19
CA HIS A 35 17.04 -19.04 -2.38
C HIS A 35 15.64 -18.69 -2.86
N TYR A 36 15.42 -18.77 -4.16
CA TYR A 36 14.14 -18.49 -4.79
C TYR A 36 13.96 -19.40 -6.00
N ASN A 37 12.79 -20.06 -6.09
CA ASN A 37 12.39 -20.87 -7.23
C ASN A 37 11.05 -20.36 -7.76
N SER A 38 11.05 -19.85 -9.00
CA SER A 38 9.84 -19.44 -9.71
C SER A 38 9.13 -20.68 -10.29
N ARG A 39 7.81 -20.63 -10.48
CA ARG A 39 7.01 -21.68 -11.15
C ARG A 39 7.40 -21.78 -12.64
N GLY A 40 8.61 -22.23 -12.95
CA GLY A 40 9.14 -22.40 -14.30
C GLY A 40 9.05 -23.83 -14.83
N ASN A 41 8.99 -24.83 -13.93
CA ASN A 41 8.83 -26.23 -14.29
C ASN A 41 7.56 -26.78 -13.65
N LEU A 42 6.66 -27.32 -14.47
CA LEU A 42 5.30 -27.82 -14.16
C LEU A 42 5.19 -28.87 -13.02
N ARG A 43 6.28 -29.19 -12.32
CA ARG A 43 6.35 -30.19 -11.24
C ARG A 43 6.68 -29.61 -9.86
N ASP A 44 7.22 -28.39 -9.77
CA ASP A 44 7.64 -27.79 -8.50
C ASP A 44 6.78 -26.58 -8.12
N SER A 45 6.42 -26.50 -6.84
CA SER A 45 5.73 -25.32 -6.29
C SER A 45 6.71 -24.17 -6.09
N ALA A 46 6.35 -22.95 -6.48
CA ALA A 46 7.15 -21.76 -6.16
C ALA A 46 7.37 -21.65 -4.65
N PHE A 47 8.60 -21.30 -4.27
CA PHE A 47 8.95 -21.02 -2.89
C PHE A 47 10.04 -19.95 -2.80
N LEU A 48 10.04 -19.23 -1.69
CA LEU A 48 11.01 -18.21 -1.34
C LEU A 48 11.62 -18.53 0.02
N MET A 49 12.94 -18.62 0.07
CA MET A 49 13.71 -18.78 1.29
C MET A 49 14.48 -17.49 1.56
N ARG A 50 14.23 -16.90 2.73
CA ARG A 50 14.84 -15.63 3.16
C ARG A 50 15.31 -15.72 4.59
N HIS A 51 16.18 -14.78 4.99
CA HIS A 51 16.64 -14.67 6.35
C HIS A 51 15.47 -14.41 7.30
N TYR A 52 15.50 -15.11 8.44
CA TYR A 52 14.57 -14.85 9.53
C TYR A 52 14.90 -13.49 10.16
N VAL A 53 13.88 -12.65 10.34
CA VAL A 53 14.03 -11.37 11.03
C VAL A 53 13.50 -11.57 12.45
N ILE A 54 14.36 -11.32 13.43
CA ILE A 54 14.01 -11.46 14.85
C ILE A 54 13.07 -10.31 15.23
N GLY A 55 11.91 -10.65 15.80
CA GLY A 55 10.94 -9.69 16.30
C GLY A 55 9.56 -10.32 16.48
N ALA A 56 8.70 -9.64 17.24
CA ALA A 56 7.27 -9.88 17.25
C ALA A 56 6.57 -8.82 16.38
N THR A 57 5.36 -9.11 15.90
CA THR A 57 4.63 -8.12 15.09
C THR A 57 4.27 -6.90 15.93
N LEU A 58 4.15 -5.74 15.29
CA LEU A 58 3.70 -4.51 15.95
C LEU A 58 2.32 -4.68 16.57
N HIS A 59 1.45 -5.48 15.94
CA HIS A 59 0.13 -5.85 16.47
C HIS A 59 0.24 -6.60 17.80
N GLU A 60 1.07 -7.64 17.86
CA GLU A 60 1.29 -8.38 19.11
C GLU A 60 1.90 -7.48 20.17
N MET A 61 2.87 -6.63 19.79
CA MET A 61 3.62 -5.80 20.74
C MET A 61 2.82 -4.62 21.32
N GLU A 62 1.68 -4.27 20.73
CA GLU A 62 0.90 -3.06 21.03
C GLU A 62 0.61 -2.83 22.53
N PRO A 63 0.21 -3.82 23.34
CA PRO A 63 -0.03 -3.64 24.78
C PRO A 63 1.23 -3.28 25.59
N TRP A 64 2.42 -3.54 25.05
CA TRP A 64 3.71 -3.36 25.72
C TRP A 64 4.52 -2.17 25.17
N LEU A 65 3.94 -1.38 24.26
CA LEU A 65 4.59 -0.21 23.70
C LEU A 65 4.16 1.05 24.44
N THR A 66 5.15 1.87 24.81
CA THR A 66 4.88 3.22 25.27
C THR A 66 4.50 4.11 24.08
N PRO A 67 3.80 5.24 24.29
CA PRO A 67 3.53 6.20 23.24
C PRO A 67 4.81 6.72 22.56
N GLN A 68 5.92 6.81 23.29
CA GLN A 68 7.21 7.22 22.74
C GLN A 68 7.79 6.15 21.81
N ASN A 69 7.76 4.88 22.22
CA ASN A 69 8.21 3.77 21.37
C ASN A 69 7.42 3.73 20.05
N ARG A 70 6.10 3.95 20.13
CA ARG A 70 5.26 3.98 18.93
C ARG A 70 5.66 5.11 17.99
N LYS A 71 5.87 6.33 18.51
CA LYS A 71 6.36 7.47 17.71
C LYS A 71 7.69 7.17 17.03
N ASP A 72 8.62 6.52 17.74
CA ASP A 72 9.92 6.15 17.18
C ASP A 72 9.83 5.09 16.08
N ILE A 73 8.94 4.09 16.25
CA ILE A 73 8.65 3.08 15.22
C ILE A 73 8.04 3.76 13.98
N ASP A 74 7.02 4.58 14.17
CA ASP A 74 6.34 5.31 13.09
C ASP A 74 7.34 6.17 12.30
N ARG A 75 8.21 6.92 13.00
CA ARG A 75 9.25 7.73 12.37
C ARG A 75 10.22 6.87 11.56
N ARG A 76 10.65 5.73 12.07
CA ARG A 76 11.52 4.80 11.31
C ARG A 76 10.80 4.21 10.10
N LEU A 77 9.51 3.90 10.20
CA LEU A 77 8.70 3.44 9.06
C LEU A 77 8.63 4.51 7.97
N GLY A 78 8.46 5.79 8.34
CA GLY A 78 8.55 6.92 7.42
C GLY A 78 9.89 6.93 6.67
N VAL A 79 11.01 6.83 7.39
CA VAL A 79 12.35 6.78 6.78
C VAL A 79 12.48 5.59 5.82
N LEU A 80 11.97 4.41 6.19
CA LEU A 80 12.01 3.23 5.33
C LEU A 80 11.18 3.39 4.05
N ALA A 81 9.94 3.89 4.18
CA ALA A 81 9.08 4.16 3.03
C ALA A 81 9.74 5.13 2.06
N GLN A 82 10.41 6.16 2.58
CA GLN A 82 11.16 7.11 1.77
C GLN A 82 12.32 6.44 1.02
N LYS A 83 13.12 5.60 1.69
CA LYS A 83 14.22 4.85 1.06
C LYS A 83 13.74 3.85 0.02
N ILE A 84 12.64 3.14 0.28
CA ILE A 84 12.03 2.22 -0.69
C ILE A 84 11.56 3.00 -1.92
N GLY A 85 10.84 4.10 -1.71
CA GLY A 85 10.30 4.94 -2.77
C GLY A 85 11.33 5.72 -3.61
N GLN A 86 12.61 5.74 -3.22
CA GLN A 86 13.69 6.30 -4.04
C GLN A 86 14.00 5.43 -5.28
N HIS A 87 13.59 4.17 -5.28
CA HIS A 87 13.70 3.32 -6.44
C HIS A 87 12.62 3.72 -7.44
N VAL A 88 13.02 3.95 -8.68
CA VAL A 88 12.13 4.34 -9.77
C VAL A 88 12.26 3.40 -10.96
N SER A 89 11.21 3.36 -11.77
CA SER A 89 11.11 2.58 -13.01
C SER A 89 10.67 3.49 -14.16
N ASP A 90 10.89 3.07 -15.40
CA ASP A 90 10.41 3.76 -16.60
C ASP A 90 8.91 3.52 -16.88
N SER A 91 8.28 2.61 -16.13
CA SER A 91 6.89 2.23 -16.33
C SER A 91 6.18 1.89 -15.02
N PHE A 92 4.87 2.15 -14.99
CA PHE A 92 3.96 1.85 -13.89
C PHE A 92 3.39 0.43 -14.00
N GLY A 93 2.96 -0.15 -12.87
CA GLY A 93 2.31 -1.47 -12.82
C GLY A 93 2.89 -2.39 -11.76
N THR A 94 2.41 -3.63 -11.69
CA THR A 94 3.00 -4.63 -10.78
C THR A 94 4.44 -4.95 -11.18
N LEU A 95 5.25 -5.46 -10.24
CA LEU A 95 6.63 -5.86 -10.55
C LEU A 95 6.68 -6.90 -11.66
N GLU A 96 5.71 -7.81 -11.69
CA GLU A 96 5.58 -8.84 -12.72
C GLU A 96 5.26 -8.24 -14.09
N GLN A 97 4.28 -7.34 -14.17
CA GLN A 97 3.91 -6.66 -15.41
C GLN A 97 5.06 -5.84 -15.99
N VAL A 98 5.76 -5.07 -15.15
CA VAL A 98 6.89 -4.27 -15.61
C VAL A 98 8.04 -5.18 -16.04
N ALA A 99 8.34 -6.25 -15.29
CA ALA A 99 9.39 -7.19 -15.64
C ALA A 99 9.11 -7.98 -16.93
N SER A 100 7.84 -8.19 -17.29
CA SER A 100 7.42 -8.84 -18.54
C SER A 100 7.27 -7.87 -19.72
N GLY A 101 7.59 -6.59 -19.53
CA GLY A 101 7.45 -5.55 -20.56
C GLY A 101 5.99 -5.09 -20.80
N ALA A 102 5.06 -5.51 -19.95
CA ALA A 102 3.65 -5.15 -19.98
C ALA A 102 3.30 -3.95 -19.06
N GLY A 103 4.32 -3.19 -18.63
CA GLY A 103 4.13 -1.96 -17.85
C GLY A 103 3.31 -0.89 -18.59
N ARG A 104 2.82 0.10 -17.83
CA ARG A 104 1.99 1.20 -18.33
C ARG A 104 2.74 2.53 -18.31
N ARG A 105 2.34 3.41 -19.22
CA ARG A 105 2.98 4.74 -19.38
C ARG A 105 2.47 5.77 -18.38
N SER A 106 1.26 5.61 -17.87
CA SER A 106 0.71 6.49 -16.84
C SER A 106 0.23 5.70 -15.63
N TRP A 107 0.29 6.36 -14.47
CA TRP A 107 -0.24 5.79 -13.25
C TRP A 107 -1.75 5.62 -13.31
N ARG A 108 -2.46 6.52 -14.00
CA ARG A 108 -3.91 6.40 -14.23
C ARG A 108 -4.28 5.03 -14.80
N GLU A 109 -3.62 4.64 -15.89
CA GLU A 109 -3.88 3.37 -16.56
C GLU A 109 -3.56 2.18 -15.66
N ALA A 110 -2.38 2.19 -15.02
CA ALA A 110 -1.96 1.12 -14.11
C ALA A 110 -2.92 0.96 -12.92
N PHE A 111 -3.33 2.07 -12.30
CA PHE A 111 -4.23 2.06 -11.16
C PHE A 111 -5.64 1.59 -11.53
N VAL A 112 -6.19 2.02 -12.68
CA VAL A 112 -7.50 1.53 -13.14
C VAL A 112 -7.47 0.03 -13.39
N ILE A 113 -6.42 -0.50 -14.02
CA ILE A 113 -6.25 -1.95 -14.22
C ILE A 113 -6.17 -2.68 -12.87
N LEU A 114 -5.40 -2.13 -11.92
CA LEU A 114 -5.27 -2.69 -10.58
C LEU A 114 -6.61 -2.73 -9.85
N PHE A 115 -7.38 -1.64 -9.91
CA PHE A 115 -8.70 -1.54 -9.28
C PHE A 115 -9.70 -2.50 -9.95
N GLU A 116 -9.77 -2.53 -11.28
CA GLU A 116 -10.66 -3.46 -11.99
C GLU A 116 -10.32 -4.92 -11.69
N SER A 117 -9.05 -5.26 -11.42
CA SER A 117 -8.68 -6.62 -11.00
C SER A 117 -9.36 -7.02 -9.71
N ILE A 118 -9.38 -6.15 -8.69
CA ILE A 118 -10.04 -6.49 -7.42
C ILE A 118 -11.56 -6.49 -7.56
N LEU A 119 -12.15 -5.60 -8.36
CA LEU A 119 -13.60 -5.63 -8.64
C LEU A 119 -14.03 -6.93 -9.32
N ARG A 120 -13.23 -7.43 -10.26
CA ARG A 120 -13.48 -8.75 -10.88
C ARG A 120 -13.34 -9.89 -9.89
N ASP A 121 -12.35 -9.83 -9.00
CA ASP A 121 -12.23 -10.82 -7.91
C ASP A 121 -13.47 -10.78 -7.00
N SER A 122 -14.04 -9.60 -6.73
CA SER A 122 -15.31 -9.43 -6.00
C SER A 122 -16.51 -9.99 -6.75
N GLU A 123 -16.61 -9.73 -8.06
CA GLU A 123 -17.70 -10.20 -8.93
C GLU A 123 -17.71 -11.73 -9.02
N ASP A 124 -16.54 -12.36 -9.13
CA ASP A 124 -16.39 -13.82 -9.23
C ASP A 124 -16.90 -14.58 -8.00
N VAL A 125 -16.87 -13.94 -6.82
CA VAL A 125 -17.40 -14.50 -5.57
C VAL A 125 -18.70 -13.82 -5.14
N PHE A 126 -19.36 -13.11 -6.06
CA PHE A 126 -20.67 -12.50 -5.87
C PHE A 126 -20.76 -11.55 -4.67
N VAL A 127 -19.69 -10.82 -4.35
CA VAL A 127 -19.75 -9.78 -3.33
C VAL A 127 -20.73 -8.71 -3.78
N ASN A 128 -21.71 -8.38 -2.94
CA ASN A 128 -22.62 -7.27 -3.24
C ASN A 128 -21.92 -5.93 -2.97
N LEU A 129 -21.47 -5.23 -4.02
CA LEU A 129 -20.87 -3.89 -3.96
C LEU A 129 -21.59 -2.96 -4.94
N PRO A 130 -21.57 -1.64 -4.71
CA PRO A 130 -22.11 -0.67 -5.66
C PRO A 130 -21.16 -0.48 -6.86
N TYR A 131 -20.97 -1.53 -7.67
CA TYR A 131 -19.98 -1.58 -8.76
C TYR A 131 -20.11 -0.43 -9.76
N ALA A 132 -21.35 -0.10 -10.17
CA ALA A 132 -21.61 0.98 -11.11
C ALA A 132 -21.15 2.33 -10.55
N GLU A 133 -21.44 2.60 -9.27
CA GLU A 133 -21.01 3.82 -8.59
C GLU A 133 -19.49 3.87 -8.44
N ILE A 134 -18.86 2.77 -8.01
CA ILE A 134 -17.39 2.68 -7.87
C ILE A 134 -16.71 2.97 -9.21
N ARG A 135 -17.15 2.32 -10.30
CA ARG A 135 -16.61 2.52 -11.65
C ARG A 135 -16.85 3.94 -12.16
N HIS A 136 -18.04 4.51 -11.89
CA HIS A 136 -18.36 5.89 -12.24
C HIS A 136 -17.40 6.87 -11.55
N GLN A 137 -17.24 6.74 -10.23
CA GLN A 137 -16.35 7.59 -9.44
C GLN A 137 -14.88 7.42 -9.84
N LEU A 138 -14.43 6.19 -10.08
CA LEU A 138 -13.08 5.91 -10.59
C LEU A 138 -12.85 6.61 -11.92
N SER A 139 -13.76 6.47 -12.89
CA SER A 139 -13.65 7.11 -14.21
C SER A 139 -13.61 8.63 -14.08
N ARG A 140 -14.56 9.22 -13.34
CA ARG A 140 -14.71 10.66 -13.14
C ARG A 140 -13.45 11.30 -12.55
N LEU A 141 -12.83 10.63 -11.59
CA LEU A 141 -11.70 11.15 -10.82
C LEU A 141 -10.34 10.65 -11.33
N SER A 142 -10.32 9.76 -12.33
CA SER A 142 -9.09 9.21 -12.91
C SER A 142 -8.15 10.25 -13.54
N PRO A 143 -8.60 11.37 -14.16
CA PRO A 143 -7.67 12.30 -14.80
C PRO A 143 -6.62 12.90 -13.86
N ALA A 144 -6.95 13.07 -12.58
CA ALA A 144 -6.02 13.56 -11.56
C ALA A 144 -4.84 12.58 -11.29
N LEU A 145 -4.93 11.33 -11.73
CA LEU A 145 -3.83 10.36 -11.62
C LEU A 145 -2.74 10.57 -12.69
N GLU A 146 -3.01 11.38 -13.72
CA GLU A 146 -1.99 11.73 -14.75
C GLU A 146 -0.90 12.66 -14.19
N GLU A 147 -1.15 13.35 -13.09
CA GLU A 147 -0.15 14.19 -12.41
C GLU A 147 1.01 13.38 -11.82
N ILE A 148 0.83 12.06 -11.65
CA ILE A 148 1.84 11.17 -11.10
C ILE A 148 2.72 10.67 -12.25
N THR A 149 3.90 11.29 -12.36
CA THR A 149 4.84 11.08 -13.48
C THR A 149 6.01 10.16 -13.15
N SER A 150 6.23 9.85 -11.86
CA SER A 150 7.35 9.00 -11.41
C SER A 150 6.83 7.68 -10.84
N PRO A 151 7.11 6.53 -11.50
CA PRO A 151 6.82 5.20 -10.98
C PRO A 151 7.77 4.85 -9.84
N GLN A 152 7.34 5.06 -8.60
CA GLN A 152 8.13 4.74 -7.40
C GLN A 152 7.83 3.32 -6.91
N LEU A 153 8.83 2.66 -6.34
CA LEU A 153 8.61 1.37 -5.69
C LEU A 153 7.75 1.56 -4.44
N VAL A 154 6.59 0.91 -4.39
CA VAL A 154 5.66 1.00 -3.26
C VAL A 154 5.14 -0.38 -2.89
N VAL A 155 5.08 -0.65 -1.59
CA VAL A 155 4.46 -1.84 -1.02
C VAL A 155 3.07 -1.40 -0.53
N ILE A 156 1.99 -2.01 -1.04
CA ILE A 156 0.63 -1.51 -0.75
C ILE A 156 0.32 -1.57 0.74
N ASP A 157 0.63 -2.68 1.40
CA ASP A 157 0.28 -2.89 2.81
C ASP A 157 1.36 -2.36 3.76
N PHE A 158 2.28 -1.53 3.26
CA PHE A 158 3.40 -1.05 4.05
C PHE A 158 2.90 -0.26 5.27
N GLY A 159 3.39 -0.66 6.44
CA GLY A 159 2.98 -0.10 7.73
C GLY A 159 1.85 -0.87 8.41
N HIS A 160 1.31 -1.93 7.79
CA HIS A 160 0.32 -2.79 8.44
C HIS A 160 0.91 -3.42 9.72
N PRO A 161 0.22 -3.38 10.87
CA PRO A 161 0.77 -3.85 12.16
C PRO A 161 1.26 -5.30 12.19
N THR A 162 0.72 -6.17 11.33
CA THR A 162 1.15 -7.59 11.23
C THR A 162 2.40 -7.78 10.36
N GLN A 163 2.79 -6.80 9.56
CA GLN A 163 3.95 -6.86 8.66
C GLN A 163 5.16 -6.10 9.21
N VAL A 164 4.96 -5.30 10.26
CA VAL A 164 6.01 -4.57 10.95
C VAL A 164 6.53 -5.40 12.12
N LEU A 165 7.84 -5.65 12.16
CA LEU A 165 8.49 -6.42 13.22
C LEU A 165 9.20 -5.50 14.20
N VAL A 166 8.98 -5.74 15.49
CA VAL A 166 9.53 -4.98 16.60
C VAL A 166 10.32 -5.91 17.50
N ASP A 167 11.50 -5.45 17.92
CA ASP A 167 12.35 -6.16 18.85
C ASP A 167 11.71 -6.16 20.26
N PRO A 168 11.45 -7.32 20.88
CA PRO A 168 10.77 -7.38 22.16
C PRO A 168 11.53 -6.73 23.32
N GLU A 169 12.85 -6.62 23.27
CA GLU A 169 13.66 -6.06 24.35
C GLU A 169 13.82 -4.55 24.21
N SER A 170 14.36 -4.11 23.08
CA SER A 170 14.63 -2.70 22.77
C SER A 170 13.38 -1.90 22.37
N LYS A 171 12.28 -2.59 22.04
CA LYS A 171 11.02 -1.99 21.54
C LYS A 171 11.23 -1.11 20.31
N GLN A 172 12.26 -1.40 19.52
CA GLN A 172 12.58 -0.69 18.28
C GLN A 172 12.15 -1.50 17.06
N LEU A 173 12.00 -0.82 15.93
CA LEU A 173 11.75 -1.47 14.64
C LEU A 173 12.91 -2.41 14.26
N SER A 174 12.61 -3.70 14.11
CA SER A 174 13.55 -4.73 13.63
C SER A 174 13.51 -4.90 12.12
N GLY A 175 12.34 -4.78 11.51
CA GLY A 175 12.20 -4.94 10.07
C GLY A 175 10.77 -4.94 9.57
N VAL A 176 10.64 -5.14 8.25
CA VAL A 176 9.34 -5.26 7.56
C VAL A 176 9.35 -6.54 6.73
N VAL A 177 8.24 -7.25 6.74
CA VAL A 177 8.03 -8.49 5.99
C VAL A 177 6.87 -8.35 5.01
N ASP A 178 6.65 -9.39 4.19
CA ASP A 178 5.52 -9.49 3.27
C ASP A 178 5.50 -8.39 2.18
N LEU A 179 6.56 -8.39 1.36
CA LEU A 179 6.66 -7.51 0.19
C LEU A 179 5.94 -8.08 -1.04
N GLY A 180 5.05 -9.06 -0.87
CA GLY A 180 4.34 -9.73 -1.97
C GLY A 180 3.41 -8.82 -2.75
N ARG A 181 3.08 -7.65 -2.19
CA ARG A 181 2.16 -6.66 -2.78
C ARG A 181 2.88 -5.37 -3.16
N THR A 182 4.11 -5.52 -3.63
CA THR A 182 4.90 -4.42 -4.21
C THR A 182 4.47 -4.10 -5.63
N LEU A 183 4.55 -2.83 -6.05
CA LEU A 183 4.34 -2.36 -7.42
C LEU A 183 5.18 -1.09 -7.72
N TRP A 184 5.22 -0.69 -8.99
CA TRP A 184 5.72 0.61 -9.46
C TRP A 184 4.55 1.59 -9.62
N GLY A 185 4.48 2.60 -8.76
CA GLY A 185 3.28 3.41 -8.59
C GLY A 185 3.46 4.69 -7.78
N ASP A 186 2.33 5.22 -7.34
CA ASP A 186 2.31 6.34 -6.40
C ASP A 186 2.67 5.85 -4.99
N ILE A 187 3.63 6.50 -4.34
CA ILE A 187 4.08 6.19 -2.99
C ILE A 187 2.95 6.25 -1.96
N TYR A 188 1.95 7.09 -2.20
CA TYR A 188 0.79 7.25 -1.32
C TYR A 188 -0.20 6.08 -1.39
N MET A 189 0.07 5.10 -2.26
CA MET A 189 -0.62 3.81 -2.27
C MET A 189 -0.26 2.93 -1.06
N ALA A 190 0.82 3.21 -0.33
CA ALA A 190 1.15 2.51 0.91
C ALA A 190 0.11 2.78 2.02
N GLU A 191 -0.27 1.74 2.77
CA GLU A 191 -1.33 1.76 3.79
C GLU A 191 -1.05 2.74 4.93
N MET A 192 0.22 2.92 5.32
CA MET A 192 0.64 3.91 6.31
C MET A 192 0.14 5.36 6.04
N PHE A 193 -0.22 5.68 4.80
CA PHE A 193 -0.72 6.98 4.38
C PHE A 193 -2.26 7.12 4.48
N GLU A 194 -2.99 6.05 4.85
CA GLU A 194 -4.44 6.12 5.11
C GLU A 194 -4.73 6.99 6.34
N GLU A 195 -4.00 6.75 7.44
CA GLU A 195 -4.11 7.47 8.71
C GLU A 195 -2.70 7.77 9.25
N PRO A 196 -1.95 8.70 8.64
CA PRO A 196 -0.54 8.89 8.98
C PRO A 196 -0.36 9.59 10.32
N SER A 197 0.56 9.10 11.13
CA SER A 197 0.98 9.82 12.35
C SER A 197 1.98 10.93 12.02
N LEU A 198 2.01 11.98 12.86
CA LEU A 198 2.97 13.08 12.70
C LEU A 198 4.43 12.60 12.74
N SER A 199 4.73 11.60 13.58
CA SER A 199 6.06 11.02 13.68
C SER A 199 6.45 10.26 12.42
N MET A 200 5.51 9.54 11.80
CA MET A 200 5.72 8.90 10.51
C MET A 200 6.05 9.93 9.43
N LEU A 201 5.23 10.98 9.31
CA LEU A 201 5.44 12.03 8.31
C LEU A 201 6.79 12.75 8.51
N ASP A 202 7.19 12.97 9.76
CA ASP A 202 8.49 13.55 10.10
C ASP A 202 9.64 12.68 9.57
N GLY A 203 9.57 11.37 9.81
CA GLY A 203 10.57 10.42 9.32
C GLY A 203 10.56 10.21 7.81
N PHE A 204 9.39 10.24 7.17
CA PHE A 204 9.26 10.20 5.71
C PHE A 204 9.92 11.41 5.04
N GLY A 205 10.04 12.51 5.79
CA GLY A 205 10.87 13.65 5.45
C GLY A 205 10.03 14.88 5.16
N ARG A 206 10.09 15.85 6.08
CA ARG A 206 9.76 17.26 5.79
C ARG A 206 10.71 17.87 4.74
N SER A 207 11.93 17.32 4.58
CA SER A 207 12.99 17.86 3.71
C SER A 207 12.80 17.64 2.20
N ARG A 208 11.56 17.36 1.76
CA ARG A 208 11.13 17.60 0.37
C ARG A 208 10.26 18.86 0.29
N MET A 209 10.56 19.88 1.11
CA MET A 209 10.08 21.26 0.93
C MET A 209 10.55 21.89 -0.41
N VAL A 210 11.12 21.10 -1.32
CA VAL A 210 11.50 21.44 -2.70
C VAL A 210 10.67 20.61 -3.71
N GLY A 211 9.48 20.13 -3.30
CA GLY A 211 8.47 19.58 -4.21
C GLY A 211 7.56 20.68 -4.79
N SER A 212 6.84 20.35 -5.87
CA SER A 212 5.82 21.24 -6.45
C SER A 212 4.77 21.62 -5.40
N GLU A 213 4.07 22.74 -5.60
CA GLU A 213 3.02 23.23 -4.71
C GLU A 213 2.00 22.14 -4.32
N VAL A 214 1.69 21.24 -5.26
CA VAL A 214 0.84 20.06 -5.10
C VAL A 214 1.38 19.10 -4.03
N GLU A 215 2.68 18.83 -3.98
CA GLU A 215 3.24 17.91 -3.00
C GLU A 215 3.24 18.48 -1.57
N ARG A 216 3.39 19.81 -1.45
CA ARG A 216 3.18 20.50 -0.16
C ARG A 216 1.72 20.49 0.26
N ILE A 217 0.79 20.68 -0.67
CA ILE A 217 -0.65 20.57 -0.40
C ILE A 217 -1.00 19.13 0.00
N ARG A 218 -0.36 18.11 -0.60
CA ARG A 218 -0.54 16.68 -0.21
C ARG A 218 -0.21 16.54 1.25
N GLN A 219 1.01 16.94 1.62
CA GLN A 219 1.53 16.89 2.99
C GLN A 219 0.67 17.68 4.00
N LEU A 220 0.21 18.88 3.63
CA LEU A 220 -0.67 19.72 4.47
C LEU A 220 -2.05 19.08 4.67
N LEU A 221 -2.62 18.44 3.64
CA LEU A 221 -3.91 17.74 3.76
C LEU A 221 -3.87 16.55 4.72
N TYR A 222 -2.75 15.83 4.84
CA TYR A 222 -2.63 14.75 5.83
C TYR A 222 -2.66 15.29 7.27
N VAL A 223 -1.97 16.41 7.51
CA VAL A 223 -1.94 17.07 8.84
C VAL A 223 -3.30 17.68 9.17
N LEU A 224 -3.96 18.29 8.19
CA LEU A 224 -5.27 18.92 8.33
C LEU A 224 -6.44 17.93 8.31
N SER A 225 -6.32 16.74 7.71
CA SER A 225 -7.35 15.70 7.85
C SER A 225 -7.44 15.15 9.28
N SER A 226 -6.36 15.27 10.06
CA SER A 226 -6.35 15.00 11.50
C SER A 226 -6.81 16.21 12.34
N CYS A 227 -6.84 17.41 11.77
CA CYS A 227 -7.31 18.66 12.39
C CYS A 227 -8.47 19.23 11.56
N LYS A 228 -9.71 18.79 11.83
CA LYS A 228 -10.92 19.41 11.28
C LYS A 228 -10.95 20.92 11.57
N GLU A 229 -10.43 21.73 10.67
CA GLU A 229 -10.73 23.16 10.44
C GLU A 229 -9.66 23.74 9.51
N PHE A 230 -10.03 24.79 8.78
CA PHE A 230 -9.25 25.56 7.79
C PHE A 230 -9.40 25.13 6.33
N GLY A 231 -10.36 25.82 5.67
CA GLY A 231 -10.51 25.85 4.22
C GLY A 231 -9.33 26.57 3.56
N ILE A 232 -8.47 25.78 2.92
CA ILE A 232 -7.39 26.26 2.04
C ILE A 232 -7.67 25.70 0.64
N CYS A 233 -7.82 26.60 -0.33
CA CYS A 233 -8.10 26.27 -1.73
C CYS A 233 -6.91 25.58 -2.42
N ASN A 234 -7.22 24.73 -3.42
CA ASN A 234 -6.38 23.70 -4.09
C ASN A 234 -6.18 22.36 -3.36
N ALA A 235 -6.98 22.09 -2.32
CA ALA A 235 -7.03 20.82 -1.60
C ALA A 235 -7.72 19.65 -2.35
N ASP A 236 -8.47 19.95 -3.41
CA ASP A 236 -9.45 19.02 -3.97
C ASP A 236 -8.81 17.84 -4.71
N SER A 237 -7.82 18.06 -5.59
CA SER A 237 -7.21 17.00 -6.41
C SER A 237 -6.54 15.89 -5.58
N LEU A 238 -6.07 16.28 -4.40
CA LEU A 238 -5.30 15.42 -3.52
C LEU A 238 -6.20 14.67 -2.56
N LEU A 239 -7.15 15.34 -1.91
CA LEU A 239 -8.24 14.68 -1.18
C LEU A 239 -8.93 13.63 -2.07
N THR A 240 -9.07 13.95 -3.36
CA THR A 240 -9.57 13.00 -4.36
C THR A 240 -8.64 11.78 -4.52
N ALA A 241 -7.32 11.95 -4.59
CA ALA A 241 -6.36 10.85 -4.67
C ALA A 241 -6.42 9.88 -3.48
N PHE A 242 -6.56 10.42 -2.28
CA PHE A 242 -6.76 9.62 -1.08
C PHE A 242 -8.03 8.83 -1.10
N ASN A 243 -9.14 9.50 -1.43
CA ASN A 243 -10.42 8.82 -1.49
C ASN A 243 -10.38 7.68 -2.53
N ARG A 244 -9.61 7.81 -3.62
CA ARG A 244 -9.38 6.72 -4.59
C ARG A 244 -8.64 5.53 -3.97
N TYR A 245 -7.50 5.74 -3.29
CA TYR A 245 -6.75 4.63 -2.67
C TYR A 245 -7.49 4.02 -1.49
N ALA A 246 -8.17 4.84 -0.69
CA ALA A 246 -9.03 4.37 0.40
C ALA A 246 -10.21 3.54 -0.14
N CYS A 247 -10.80 3.94 -1.28
CA CYS A 247 -11.85 3.18 -1.95
C CYS A 247 -11.30 1.81 -2.41
N TYR A 248 -10.14 1.79 -3.07
CA TYR A 248 -9.45 0.54 -3.46
C TYR A 248 -9.24 -0.39 -2.26
N ARG A 249 -8.64 0.11 -1.17
CA ARG A 249 -8.38 -0.68 0.04
C ARG A 249 -9.67 -1.17 0.69
N SER A 250 -10.74 -0.37 0.68
CA SER A 250 -12.03 -0.78 1.24
C SER A 250 -12.67 -1.91 0.43
N VAL A 251 -12.65 -1.81 -0.91
CA VAL A 251 -13.12 -2.88 -1.81
C VAL A 251 -12.31 -4.16 -1.59
N GLU A 252 -10.99 -4.03 -1.51
CA GLU A 252 -10.11 -5.15 -1.25
C GLU A 252 -10.36 -5.80 0.11
N ARG A 253 -10.43 -5.02 1.19
CA ARG A 253 -10.72 -5.52 2.55
C ARG A 253 -12.05 -6.26 2.60
N VAL A 254 -13.09 -5.80 1.89
CA VAL A 254 -14.35 -6.56 1.77
C VAL A 254 -14.12 -7.85 0.99
N THR A 255 -13.45 -7.78 -0.16
CA THR A 255 -13.27 -8.93 -1.07
C THR A 255 -12.47 -10.06 -0.42
N VAL A 256 -11.39 -9.75 0.28
CA VAL A 256 -10.55 -10.74 0.97
C VAL A 256 -11.36 -11.59 1.95
N GLN A 257 -12.37 -11.03 2.62
CA GLN A 257 -13.23 -11.77 3.56
C GLN A 257 -14.04 -12.90 2.89
N TYR A 258 -14.29 -12.79 1.58
CA TYR A 258 -14.99 -13.82 0.81
C TYR A 258 -14.05 -14.92 0.27
N TYR A 259 -12.75 -14.65 0.24
CA TYR A 259 -11.70 -15.61 -0.14
C TYR A 259 -11.03 -16.28 1.06
N ARG A 260 -11.34 -15.84 2.29
CA ARG A 260 -10.76 -16.29 3.55
C ARG A 260 -11.86 -16.70 4.53
N ASN A 261 -11.49 -17.09 5.75
CA ASN A 261 -12.47 -17.27 6.82
C ASN A 261 -13.13 -15.93 7.11
N ARG A 262 -14.43 -15.85 6.82
CA ARG A 262 -15.20 -14.61 6.87
C ARG A 262 -15.30 -14.06 8.29
N ASP A 263 -14.62 -12.96 8.55
CA ASP A 263 -14.84 -12.13 9.73
C ASP A 263 -15.92 -11.09 9.41
N MET A 264 -17.12 -11.32 9.97
CA MET A 264 -18.27 -10.44 9.74
C MET A 264 -18.08 -9.03 10.31
N ILE A 265 -17.29 -8.87 11.38
CA ILE A 265 -17.03 -7.56 11.99
C ILE A 265 -16.13 -6.76 11.04
N ALA A 266 -15.00 -7.36 10.65
CA ALA A 266 -14.07 -6.74 9.72
C ALA A 266 -14.73 -6.40 8.37
N GLU A 267 -15.58 -7.29 7.84
CA GLU A 267 -16.34 -7.03 6.61
C GLU A 267 -17.29 -5.85 6.75
N ASN A 268 -18.10 -5.82 7.82
CA ASN A 268 -19.09 -4.75 8.03
C ASN A 268 -18.41 -3.39 8.20
N ASP A 269 -17.27 -3.34 8.90
CA ASP A 269 -16.52 -2.10 9.06
C ASP A 269 -15.90 -1.63 7.74
N ALA A 270 -15.35 -2.55 6.93
CA ALA A 270 -14.86 -2.23 5.59
C ALA A 270 -15.99 -1.70 4.68
N ARG A 271 -17.20 -2.26 4.76
CA ARG A 271 -18.38 -1.78 4.03
C ARG A 271 -18.81 -0.38 4.47
N ARG A 272 -18.84 -0.11 5.78
CA ARG A 272 -19.16 1.24 6.31
C ARG A 272 -18.14 2.28 5.85
N ARG A 273 -16.85 1.93 5.86
CA ARG A 273 -15.77 2.77 5.33
C ARG A 273 -15.99 3.05 3.84
N LEU A 274 -16.26 2.02 3.04
CA LEU A 274 -16.53 2.16 1.61
C LEU A 274 -17.68 3.14 1.33
N THR A 275 -18.82 2.99 2.00
CA THR A 275 -19.97 3.90 1.86
C THR A 275 -19.59 5.34 2.21
N THR A 276 -18.84 5.55 3.29
CA THR A 276 -18.37 6.88 3.69
C THR A 276 -17.46 7.50 2.64
N ILE A 277 -16.54 6.71 2.08
CA ILE A 277 -15.60 7.17 1.04
C ILE A 277 -16.34 7.52 -0.24
N LEU A 278 -17.29 6.70 -0.68
CA LEU A 278 -18.11 6.98 -1.87
C LEU A 278 -18.91 8.27 -1.71
N ASN A 279 -19.51 8.51 -0.55
CA ASN A 279 -20.21 9.76 -0.26
C ASN A 279 -19.26 10.97 -0.30
N LYS A 280 -18.04 10.84 0.22
CA LYS A 280 -17.01 11.89 0.12
C LYS A 280 -16.59 12.13 -1.32
N MET A 281 -16.40 11.07 -2.11
CA MET A 281 -16.05 11.17 -3.53
C MET A 281 -17.16 11.89 -4.29
N ALA A 282 -18.43 11.57 -4.05
CA ALA A 282 -19.58 12.20 -4.69
C ALA A 282 -19.73 13.69 -4.36
N ALA A 283 -19.23 14.14 -3.21
CA ALA A 283 -19.27 15.53 -2.77
C ALA A 283 -18.15 16.42 -3.37
N ILE A 284 -17.19 15.80 -4.07
CA ILE A 284 -16.15 16.47 -4.87
C ILE A 284 -16.65 16.57 -6.32
#